data_AF-A0A844F3R3-F1
#
_entry.id   AF-A0A844F3R3-F1
#
_cell.length_a   1.000
_cell.length_b   1.000
_cell.length_c   1.000
_cell.angle_alpha   90.00
_cell.angle_beta   90.00
_cell.angle_gamma   90.00
#
_symmetry.space_group_name_H-M   'P 1'
#
loop_
_entity.id
_entity.type
_entity.pdbx_description
1 polymer ?
#
loop_
_entity_poly.entity_id
_entity_poly.type
_entity_poly.pdbx_seq_one_letter_code
_entity_poly.pdbx_strand_id
1 'polypeptide(L)' 'MVPRSKEELRNMVSQTTIETYEELTPQLIQLIDQTKHDESLTEAQKQDEISLHMMGYIKSCTNEIIIEVLAEILGLEDSQ' A
#
# COMPACT_ATOMS: atom_id res chain seq x y z
N MET A 1 -17.12 -0.83 11.59
CA MET A 1 -18.15 0.22 11.35
C MET A 1 -18.38 0.28 9.84
N VAL A 2 -19.60 0.44 9.34
CA VAL A 2 -19.86 0.55 7.88
C VAL A 2 -20.01 2.03 7.52
N PRO A 3 -19.20 2.58 6.60
CA PRO A 3 -19.29 4.00 6.22
C PRO A 3 -20.61 4.30 5.49
N ARG A 4 -21.17 5.49 5.74
CA ARG A 4 -22.46 5.94 5.20
C ARG A 4 -22.34 7.03 4.15
N SER A 5 -21.14 7.57 3.93
CA SER A 5 -20.83 8.53 2.87
C SER A 5 -19.47 8.22 2.25
N LYS A 6 -19.23 8.70 1.02
CA LYS A 6 -17.93 8.57 0.35
C LYS A 6 -16.83 9.33 1.11
N GLU A 7 -17.18 10.39 1.83
CA GLU A 7 -16.28 11.11 2.74
C GLU A 7 -15.89 10.26 3.97
N GLU A 8 -16.85 9.61 4.64
CA GLU A 8 -16.56 8.68 5.74
C GLU A 8 -15.70 7.51 5.27
N LEU A 9 -15.99 6.96 4.09
CA LEU A 9 -15.19 5.92 3.45
C LEU A 9 -13.76 6.39 3.18
N ARG A 10 -13.59 7.60 2.62
CA ARG A 10 -12.28 8.20 2.35
C ARG A 10 -11.45 8.37 3.62
N ASN A 11 -12.07 8.84 4.71
CA ASN A 11 -11.40 8.97 6.00
C ASN A 11 -11.01 7.60 6.57
N MET A 12 -11.91 6.61 6.49
CA MET A 12 -11.66 5.25 6.97
C MET A 12 -10.53 4.55 6.19
N VAL A 13 -10.57 4.61 4.85
CA VAL A 13 -9.52 4.03 3.99
C VAL A 13 -8.21 4.74 4.24
N SER A 14 -8.19 6.08 4.31
CA SER A 14 -6.95 6.83 4.55
C SER A 14 -6.30 6.46 5.89
N GLN A 15 -7.10 6.35 6.97
CA GLN A 15 -6.59 5.94 8.29
C GLN A 15 -6.09 4.49 8.29
N THR A 16 -6.86 3.57 7.68
CA THR A 16 -6.45 2.16 7.55
C THR A 16 -5.17 2.03 6.73
N THR A 17 -5.00 2.86 5.70
CA THR A 17 -3.80 2.89 4.89
C THR A 17 -2.58 3.36 5.68
N ILE A 18 -2.72 4.37 6.56
CA ILE A 18 -1.63 4.80 7.46
C ILE A 18 -1.20 3.65 8.37
N GLU A 19 -2.15 2.99 9.02
CA GLU A 19 -1.88 1.84 9.89
C GLU A 19 -1.20 0.71 9.11
N THR A 20 -1.69 0.43 7.90
CA THR A 20 -1.08 -0.57 7.01
C THR A 20 0.36 -0.19 6.63
N TYR A 21 0.67 1.09 6.42
CA TYR A 21 2.05 1.52 6.16
C TYR A 21 2.96 1.36 7.37
N GLU A 22 2.48 1.69 8.56
CA GLU A 22 3.23 1.50 9.80
C GLU A 22 3.58 0.01 10.00
N GLU A 23 2.70 -0.89 9.59
CA GLU A 23 2.93 -2.35 9.63
C GLU A 23 3.83 -2.88 8.49
N LEU A 24 3.69 -2.36 7.27
CA LEU A 24 4.43 -2.84 6.09
C LEU A 24 5.85 -2.23 5.99
N THR A 25 6.07 -1.02 6.51
CA THR A 25 7.38 -0.35 6.44
C THR A 25 8.52 -1.17 7.05
N PRO A 26 8.38 -1.74 8.27
CA PRO A 26 9.42 -2.57 8.86
C PRO A 26 9.73 -3.82 8.02
N GLN A 27 8.70 -4.41 7.40
CA GLN A 27 8.85 -5.58 6.53
C GLN A 27 9.62 -5.23 5.26
N LEU A 28 9.32 -4.07 4.64
CA LEU A 28 10.07 -3.58 3.49
C LEU A 28 11.55 -3.35 3.83
N ILE A 29 11.84 -2.75 4.98
CA ILE A 29 13.22 -2.52 5.44
C ILE A 29 13.94 -3.86 5.58
N GLN A 30 13.30 -4.85 6.19
CA GLN A 30 13.87 -6.18 6.37
C GLN A 30 14.16 -6.87 5.03
N LEU A 31 13.22 -6.81 4.07
CA LEU A 31 13.42 -7.38 2.74
C LEU A 31 14.59 -6.72 2.01
N ILE A 32 14.67 -5.38 2.03
CA ILE A 32 15.78 -4.63 1.43
C ILE A 32 17.12 -5.02 2.07
N ASP A 33 17.16 -5.16 3.40
CA ASP A 33 18.37 -5.55 4.12
C ASP A 33 18.81 -6.98 3.76
N GLN A 34 17.85 -7.91 3.67
CA GLN A 34 18.10 -9.29 3.23
C GLN A 34 18.66 -9.34 1.81
N THR A 35 18.03 -8.64 0.85
CA THR A 35 18.50 -8.59 -0.55
C THR A 35 19.90 -7.99 -0.66
N LYS A 36 20.24 -6.96 0.15
CA LYS A 36 21.59 -6.37 0.14
C LYS A 36 22.67 -7.36 0.56
N HIS A 37 22.36 -8.20 1.55
CA HIS A 37 23.28 -9.19 2.10
C HIS A 37 23.22 -10.55 1.38
N ASP A 38 22.40 -10.68 0.33
CA ASP A 38 22.33 -11.91 -0.45
C ASP A 38 23.57 -12.07 -1.34
N GLU A 39 24.46 -12.99 -0.98
CA GLU A 39 25.68 -13.29 -1.74
C GLU A 39 25.41 -14.08 -3.03
N SER A 40 24.19 -14.62 -3.21
CA SER A 40 23.80 -15.34 -4.43
C SER A 40 23.45 -14.42 -5.60
N LEU A 41 23.25 -13.13 -5.32
CA LEU A 41 22.84 -12.12 -6.30
C LEU A 41 24.01 -11.21 -6.69
N THR A 42 24.10 -10.87 -7.97
CA THR A 42 24.95 -9.77 -8.43
C THR A 42 24.40 -8.43 -7.95
N GLU A 43 25.26 -7.41 -7.85
CA GLU A 43 24.82 -6.07 -7.45
C GLU A 43 23.71 -5.50 -8.34
N ALA A 44 23.71 -5.80 -9.65
CA ALA A 44 22.62 -5.42 -10.54
C ALA A 44 21.29 -6.10 -10.16
N GLN A 45 21.31 -7.40 -9.89
CA GLN A 45 20.12 -8.15 -9.46
C GLN A 45 19.58 -7.66 -8.12
N LYS A 46 20.47 -7.30 -7.18
CA LYS A 46 20.05 -6.69 -5.89
C LYS A 46 19.30 -5.39 -6.11
N GLN A 47 19.77 -4.53 -7.02
CA GLN A 47 19.07 -3.28 -7.33
C GLN A 47 17.69 -3.53 -7.97
N ASP A 48 17.59 -4.53 -8.86
CA ASP A 48 16.32 -4.91 -9.47
C ASP A 48 15.33 -5.44 -8.42
N GLU A 49 15.76 -6.33 -7.52
CA GLU A 49 14.92 -6.86 -6.45
C GLU A 49 14.49 -5.81 -5.43
N ILE A 50 15.41 -4.93 -5.00
CA ILE A 50 15.07 -3.79 -4.13
C ILE A 50 14.04 -2.89 -4.81
N SER A 51 14.17 -2.65 -6.12
CA SER A 51 13.21 -1.88 -6.89
C SER A 51 11.84 -2.55 -6.94
N LEU A 52 11.80 -3.88 -7.09
CA LEU A 52 10.56 -4.67 -7.03
C LEU A 52 9.89 -4.58 -5.66
N HIS A 53 10.64 -4.70 -4.57
CA HIS A 53 10.11 -4.56 -3.21
C HIS A 53 9.51 -3.16 -2.97
N MET A 54 10.21 -2.10 -3.40
CA MET A 54 9.70 -0.73 -3.33
C MET A 54 8.44 -0.53 -4.18
N MET A 55 8.40 -1.08 -5.40
CA MET A 55 7.20 -0.99 -6.26
C MET A 55 6.01 -1.75 -5.66
N GLY A 56 6.24 -2.90 -5.03
CA GLY A 56 5.20 -3.66 -4.31
C GLY A 56 4.60 -2.83 -3.18
N TYR A 57 5.45 -2.20 -2.37
CA TYR A 57 5.04 -1.29 -1.31
C TYR A 57 4.27 -0.08 -1.83
N ILE A 58 4.69 0.51 -2.96
CA ILE A 58 4.00 1.64 -3.60
C ILE A 58 2.66 1.21 -4.22
N LYS A 59 2.54 0.00 -4.76
CA LYS A 59 1.29 -0.48 -5.37
C LYS A 59 0.20 -0.77 -4.34
N SER A 60 0.55 -1.15 -3.11
CA SER A 60 -0.43 -1.25 -2.02
C SER A 60 -1.08 0.10 -1.66
N CYS A 61 -0.57 1.23 -2.18
CA CYS A 61 -0.92 2.59 -1.77
C CYS A 61 -2.12 3.24 -2.43
N THR A 62 -2.77 2.63 -3.44
CA THR A 62 -3.68 3.41 -4.29
C THR A 62 -5.06 3.57 -3.65
N ASN A 63 -5.14 4.41 -2.62
CA ASN A 63 -6.34 4.76 -1.87
C ASN A 63 -7.48 5.16 -2.78
N GLU A 64 -7.22 5.98 -3.80
CA GLU A 64 -8.28 6.42 -4.72
C GLU A 64 -8.94 5.24 -5.47
N ILE A 65 -8.18 4.23 -5.90
CA ILE A 65 -8.75 3.06 -6.58
C ILE A 65 -9.58 2.23 -5.59
N ILE A 66 -9.08 2.03 -4.38
CA ILE A 66 -9.79 1.29 -3.33
C ILE A 66 -11.06 2.03 -2.92
N ILE A 67 -11.01 3.36 -2.77
CA ILE A 67 -12.15 4.20 -2.42
C ILE A 67 -13.20 4.15 -3.52
N GLU A 68 -12.84 4.28 -4.80
CA GLU A 68 -13.79 4.20 -5.90
C GLU A 68 -14.47 2.83 -5.99
N VAL A 69 -13.70 1.74 -5.89
CA VAL A 69 -14.26 0.37 -5.90
C VAL A 69 -15.18 0.13 -4.70
N LEU A 70 -14.77 0.53 -3.49
CA LEU A 70 -15.58 0.36 -2.30
C LEU A 70 -16.83 1.26 -2.30
N ALA A 71 -16.72 2.48 -2.84
CA ALA A 71 -17.85 3.38 -2.99
C ALA A 71 -18.89 2.80 -3.95
N GLU A 72 -18.45 2.22 -5.08
CA GLU A 72 -19.33 1.53 -6.04
C GLU A 72 -20.03 0.32 -5.40
N ILE A 73 -19.30 -0.52 -4.66
CA ILE A 73 -19.86 -1.69 -3.94
C ILE A 73 -20.90 -1.26 -2.89
N LEU A 74 -20.65 -0.16 -2.19
CA LEU A 74 -21.50 0.33 -1.10
C LEU A 74 -22.60 1.28 -1.57
N GLY A 75 -22.64 1.64 -2.86
CA GLY A 75 -23.61 2.59 -3.42
C GLY A 75 -23.45 4.01 -2.87
N LEU A 76 -22.22 4.44 -2.59
CA LEU A 76 -21.91 5.75 -2.02
C LEU A 76 -21.62 6.75 -3.14
N GLU A 77 -22.41 7.81 -3.23
CA GLU A 77 -22.18 8.93 -4.16
C GLU A 77 -21.28 10.00 -3.54
N ASP A 78 -20.66 10.82 -4.38
CA ASP A 78 -19.93 12.00 -3.92
C ASP A 78 -20.89 12.97 -3.22
N SER A 79 -20.55 13.38 -2.00
CA SER A 79 -21.25 14.47 -1.31
C SER A 79 -21.09 15.74 -2.15
N GLN A 80 -22.19 16.31 -2.65
CA GLN A 80 -22.20 17.60 -3.36
C GLN A 80 -21.71 18.76 -2.49
#